data_AF-A0A0M3V8W9-F1
#
_entry.id   AF-A0A0M3V8W9-F1
#
_cell.length_a   1.000
_cell.length_b   1.000
_cell.length_c   1.000
_cell.angle_alpha   90.00
_cell.angle_beta   90.00
_cell.angle_gamma   90.00
#
_symmetry.space_group_name_H-M   'P 1'
#
loop_
_entity.id
_entity.type
_entity.pdbx_description
1 polymer ?
#
loop_
_entity_poly.entity_id
_entity_poly.type
_entity_poly.pdbx_seq_one_letter_code
_entity_poly.pdbx_strand_id
1 'polypeptide(L)'
;MAAKTVTIDSQDVVFPTLKEAQHYYRKVVEELYHTNLTLSAGQDFEDLKWIYTTYCGYTDSKLASLKATDITGFKGIMAVIQNSGRFVPTECCAVLFADGTQAEFTTDKAIKEIASKQNPR
;
A
#
# COMPACT_ATOMS: atom_id res chain seq x y z
N MET A 1 13.32 3.85 -22.28
CA MET A 1 12.39 4.43 -21.29
C MET A 1 13.07 4.34 -19.93
N ALA A 2 13.32 5.45 -19.23
CA ALA A 2 13.88 5.39 -17.88
C ALA A 2 12.95 4.58 -16.96
N ALA A 3 13.52 3.65 -16.18
CA ALA A 3 12.78 2.96 -15.13
C ALA A 3 12.34 4.00 -14.10
N LYS A 4 11.08 3.93 -13.67
CA LYS A 4 10.60 4.78 -12.58
C LYS A 4 11.17 4.24 -11.27
N THR A 5 11.87 5.07 -10.52
CA THR A 5 12.28 4.79 -9.13
C THR A 5 11.15 5.15 -8.18
N VAL A 6 11.18 4.60 -6.97
CA VAL A 6 10.27 4.99 -5.89
C VAL A 6 11.09 5.14 -4.62
N THR A 7 10.94 6.29 -3.98
CA THR A 7 11.52 6.55 -2.66
C THR A 7 10.42 6.43 -1.63
N ILE A 8 10.65 5.67 -0.57
CA ILE A 8 9.75 5.51 0.56
C ILE A 8 10.36 6.25 1.75
N ASP A 9 9.77 7.39 2.11
CA ASP A 9 10.35 8.32 3.09
C ASP A 9 10.10 7.89 4.55
N SER A 10 9.52 6.71 4.80
CA SER A 10 9.42 6.17 6.17
C SER A 10 10.81 5.99 6.80
N GLN A 11 11.85 5.68 6.00
CA GLN A 11 13.27 5.59 6.40
C GLN A 11 14.28 5.77 5.23
N ASP A 12 13.97 6.57 4.21
CA ASP A 12 14.83 6.73 3.01
C ASP A 12 15.13 5.41 2.26
N VAL A 13 14.19 4.45 2.27
CA VAL A 13 14.34 3.22 1.48
C VAL A 13 14.08 3.56 0.01
N VAL A 14 15.14 3.53 -0.79
CA VAL A 14 15.08 3.76 -2.24
C VAL A 14 15.03 2.42 -2.95
N PHE A 15 13.93 2.15 -3.63
CA PHE A 15 13.85 1.02 -4.54
C PHE A 15 14.43 1.40 -5.91
N PRO A 16 15.41 0.64 -6.45
CA PRO A 16 16.02 0.94 -7.75
C PRO A 16 14.99 0.96 -8.88
N THR A 17 13.92 0.18 -8.75
CA THR A 17 12.80 0.17 -9.69
C THR A 17 11.44 0.07 -8.99
N LEU A 18 10.42 0.65 -9.62
CA LEU A 18 9.00 0.49 -9.25
C LEU A 18 8.62 -1.00 -9.10
N LYS A 19 9.12 -1.87 -9.99
CA LYS A 19 8.79 -3.29 -9.96
C LYS A 19 9.35 -4.01 -8.73
N GLU A 20 10.55 -3.61 -8.28
CA GLU A 20 11.14 -4.18 -7.05
C GLU A 20 10.35 -3.74 -5.81
N ALA A 21 9.96 -2.47 -5.73
CA ALA A 21 9.09 -1.99 -4.67
C ALA A 21 7.77 -2.77 -4.63
N GLN A 22 7.09 -2.89 -5.78
CA GLN A 22 5.85 -3.66 -5.90
C GLN A 22 6.04 -5.12 -5.49
N HIS A 23 7.09 -5.77 -5.97
CA HIS A 23 7.39 -7.17 -5.65
C HIS A 23 7.66 -7.39 -4.16
N TYR A 24 8.39 -6.47 -3.52
CA TYR A 24 8.67 -6.53 -2.09
C TYR A 24 7.37 -6.48 -1.26
N TYR A 25 6.57 -5.42 -1.42
CA TYR A 25 5.35 -5.27 -0.62
C TYR A 25 4.25 -6.25 -1.01
N ARG A 26 4.26 -6.77 -2.24
CA ARG A 26 3.40 -7.88 -2.61
C ARG A 26 3.70 -9.13 -1.78
N LYS A 27 4.98 -9.49 -1.63
CA LYS A 27 5.37 -10.63 -0.77
C LYS A 27 4.97 -10.44 0.68
N VAL A 28 5.12 -9.22 1.21
CA VAL A 28 4.66 -8.89 2.57
C VAL A 28 3.16 -9.16 2.70
N VAL A 29 2.35 -8.69 1.74
CA VAL A 29 0.90 -8.90 1.75
C VAL A 29 0.52 -10.38 1.61
N GLU A 30 1.17 -11.11 0.71
CA GLU A 30 0.98 -12.57 0.52
C GLU A 30 1.29 -13.31 1.84
N GLU A 31 2.38 -12.96 2.52
CA GLU A 31 2.73 -13.53 3.82
C GLU A 31 1.66 -13.22 4.89
N LEU A 32 1.20 -11.97 5.00
CA LEU A 32 0.14 -11.60 5.94
C LEU A 32 -1.15 -12.38 5.70
N TYR A 33 -1.49 -12.61 4.43
CA TYR A 33 -2.68 -13.37 4.06
C TYR A 33 -2.53 -14.86 4.41
N HIS A 34 -1.43 -15.50 4.00
CA HIS A 34 -1.20 -16.93 4.24
C HIS A 34 -1.01 -17.27 5.72
N THR A 35 -0.43 -16.36 6.49
CA THR A 35 -0.23 -16.53 7.94
C THR A 35 -1.43 -16.04 8.77
N ASN A 36 -2.42 -15.39 8.14
CA ASN A 36 -3.54 -14.71 8.79
C ASN A 36 -3.09 -13.77 9.91
N LEU A 37 -1.93 -13.13 9.72
CA LEU A 37 -1.34 -12.20 10.67
C LEU A 37 -1.84 -10.77 10.43
N THR A 38 -1.88 -10.02 11.52
CA THR A 38 -2.11 -8.58 11.49
C THR A 38 -0.81 -7.88 11.84
N LEU A 39 -0.26 -7.15 10.88
CA LEU A 39 0.92 -6.34 11.03
C LEU A 39 0.54 -5.04 11.72
N SER A 40 0.96 -4.86 12.96
CA SER A 40 0.63 -3.68 13.78
C SER A 40 1.85 -2.91 14.28
N ALA A 41 3.06 -3.40 13.97
CA ALA A 41 4.33 -2.80 14.34
C ALA A 41 5.45 -3.34 13.42
N GLY A 42 6.62 -2.71 13.47
CA GLY A 42 7.79 -3.09 12.69
C GLY A 42 7.99 -2.24 11.44
N GLN A 43 9.04 -2.53 10.67
CA GLN A 43 9.41 -1.71 9.52
C GLN A 43 8.35 -1.75 8.42
N ASP A 44 7.89 -2.95 8.05
CA ASP A 44 6.87 -3.10 7.01
C ASP A 44 5.56 -2.39 7.40
N PHE A 45 5.26 -2.24 8.71
CA PHE A 45 4.11 -1.48 9.18
C PHE A 45 4.25 0.01 8.87
N GLU A 46 5.39 0.61 9.24
CA GLU A 46 5.65 2.04 8.99
C GLU A 46 5.74 2.34 7.49
N ASP A 47 6.31 1.44 6.70
CA ASP A 47 6.36 1.55 5.25
C ASP A 47 4.96 1.52 4.63
N LEU A 48 4.14 0.52 4.96
CA LEU A 48 2.77 0.42 4.44
C LEU A 48 1.91 1.60 4.86
N LYS A 49 2.11 2.10 6.09
CA LYS A 49 1.47 3.31 6.61
C LYS A 49 1.88 4.54 5.81
N TRP A 50 3.17 4.71 5.52
CA TRP A 50 3.65 5.80 4.68
C TRP A 50 3.11 5.70 3.25
N ILE A 51 3.17 4.53 2.63
CA ILE A 51 2.64 4.30 1.26
C ILE A 51 1.15 4.65 1.23
N TYR A 52 0.37 4.15 2.19
CA TYR A 52 -1.06 4.40 2.25
C TYR A 52 -1.39 5.89 2.38
N THR A 53 -0.78 6.55 3.37
CA THR A 53 -1.06 7.96 3.67
C THR A 53 -0.61 8.89 2.55
N THR A 54 0.55 8.62 1.95
CA THR A 54 1.07 9.36 0.79
C THR A 54 0.15 9.19 -0.43
N TYR A 55 -0.27 7.95 -0.70
CA TYR A 55 -1.21 7.67 -1.80
C TYR A 55 -2.57 8.37 -1.60
N CYS A 56 -3.12 8.33 -0.39
CA CYS A 56 -4.36 9.05 -0.08
C CYS A 56 -4.20 10.56 -0.27
N GLY A 57 -3.05 11.13 0.14
CA GLY A 57 -2.73 12.53 -0.07
C GLY A 57 -2.65 12.93 -1.55
N TYR A 58 -2.18 12.03 -2.43
CA TYR A 58 -2.08 12.29 -3.87
C TYR A 58 -3.35 12.09 -4.67
N THR A 59 -4.27 11.26 -4.18
CA THR A 59 -5.50 10.89 -4.89
C THR A 59 -6.71 11.72 -4.49
N ASP A 60 -6.53 12.72 -3.61
CA ASP A 60 -7.59 13.61 -3.11
C ASP A 60 -8.83 12.83 -2.67
N SER A 61 -8.60 11.59 -2.21
CA SER A 61 -9.68 10.74 -1.74
C SER A 61 -10.14 11.34 -0.42
N LYS A 62 -11.47 11.41 -0.20
CA LYS A 62 -12.15 11.88 1.03
C LYS A 62 -11.54 11.35 2.35
N LEU A 63 -10.68 10.34 2.26
CA LEU A 63 -9.69 9.86 3.22
C LEU A 63 -8.70 10.91 3.77
N ALA A 64 -8.65 12.13 3.24
CA ALA A 64 -7.93 13.26 3.86
C ALA A 64 -8.33 13.51 5.34
N SER A 65 -9.45 12.93 5.81
CA SER A 65 -9.86 12.96 7.22
C SER A 65 -9.21 11.90 8.11
N LEU A 66 -8.63 10.84 7.57
CA LEU A 66 -7.97 9.78 8.34
C LEU A 66 -6.51 10.16 8.55
N LYS A 67 -6.17 10.56 9.78
CA LYS A 67 -4.79 10.87 10.11
C LYS A 67 -4.01 9.55 10.10
N ALA A 68 -2.73 9.60 9.74
CA ALA A 68 -1.82 8.45 9.85
C ALA A 68 -1.85 7.81 11.27
N THR A 69 -2.20 8.60 12.30
CA THR A 69 -2.40 8.14 13.69
C THR A 69 -3.56 7.18 13.88
N ASP A 70 -4.48 7.11 12.94
CA ASP A 70 -5.69 6.31 13.05
C ASP A 70 -5.47 4.88 12.52
N ILE A 71 -4.34 4.59 11.87
CA ILE A 71 -4.01 3.26 11.36
C ILE A 71 -3.43 2.42 12.50
N THR A 72 -4.11 1.32 12.82
CA THR A 72 -3.75 0.38 13.90
C THR A 72 -3.10 -0.90 13.38
N GLY A 73 -3.25 -1.19 12.09
CA GLY A 73 -2.62 -2.36 11.51
C GLY A 73 -2.95 -2.59 10.04
N PHE A 74 -2.33 -3.61 9.49
CA PHE A 74 -2.50 -4.11 8.14
C PHE A 74 -2.76 -5.61 8.20
N LYS A 75 -3.75 -6.08 7.45
CA LYS A 75 -4.10 -7.50 7.39
C LYS A 75 -4.20 -7.95 5.94
N GLY A 76 -3.63 -9.11 5.62
CA GLY A 76 -3.84 -9.73 4.31
C GLY A 76 -5.29 -10.18 4.13
N ILE A 77 -5.91 -9.81 3.01
CA ILE A 77 -7.26 -10.20 2.63
C ILE A 77 -7.29 -10.64 1.17
N MET A 78 -8.31 -11.41 0.81
CA MET A 78 -8.64 -11.67 -0.59
C MET A 78 -9.78 -10.73 -0.99
N ALA A 79 -9.49 -9.75 -1.85
CA ALA A 79 -10.49 -8.85 -2.40
C ALA A 79 -10.83 -9.22 -3.85
N VAL A 80 -12.05 -8.95 -4.26
CA VAL A 80 -12.47 -9.14 -5.65
C VAL A 80 -12.31 -7.81 -6.38
N ILE A 81 -11.19 -7.66 -7.09
CA ILE A 81 -10.87 -6.40 -7.77
C ILE A 81 -11.36 -6.47 -9.21
N GLN A 82 -12.01 -5.40 -9.67
CA GLN A 82 -12.36 -5.26 -11.08
C GLN A 82 -11.12 -4.83 -11.88
N ASN A 83 -10.72 -5.66 -12.84
CA ASN A 83 -9.63 -5.37 -13.76
C ASN A 83 -10.12 -5.58 -15.20
N SER A 84 -10.12 -4.51 -16.01
CA SER A 84 -10.57 -4.54 -17.41
C SER A 84 -11.94 -5.23 -17.63
N GLY A 85 -12.91 -4.97 -16.75
CA GLY A 85 -14.26 -5.53 -16.83
C GLY A 85 -14.42 -6.96 -16.28
N ARG A 86 -13.35 -7.58 -15.74
CA ARG A 86 -13.40 -8.89 -15.08
C ARG A 86 -13.19 -8.74 -13.58
N PHE A 87 -13.92 -9.54 -12.80
CA PHE A 87 -13.73 -9.65 -11.36
C PHE A 87 -12.66 -10.70 -11.08
N VAL A 88 -11.53 -10.29 -10.50
CA VAL A 88 -10.39 -11.17 -10.22
C VAL A 88 -10.14 -11.20 -8.71
N PRO A 89 -10.21 -12.39 -8.07
CA PRO A 89 -9.78 -12.52 -6.68
C PRO A 89 -8.28 -12.22 -6.61
N THR A 90 -7.93 -11.22 -5.81
CA THR A 90 -6.58 -10.71 -5.67
C THR A 90 -6.26 -10.60 -4.19
N GLU A 91 -5.11 -11.14 -3.81
CA GLU A 91 -4.57 -10.95 -2.46
C GLU A 91 -4.11 -9.50 -2.34
N CYS A 92 -4.70 -8.78 -1.39
CA CYS A 92 -4.37 -7.40 -1.10
C CYS A 92 -4.41 -7.15 0.40
N CYS A 93 -4.17 -5.91 0.81
CA CYS A 93 -4.18 -5.55 2.20
C CYS A 93 -5.50 -4.91 2.60
N ALA A 94 -5.95 -5.12 3.83
CA ALA A 94 -6.89 -4.27 4.52
C ALA A 94 -6.10 -3.36 5.48
N VAL A 95 -6.40 -2.07 5.46
CA VAL A 95 -5.95 -1.12 6.49
C VAL A 95 -6.95 -1.16 7.62
N LEU A 96 -6.46 -1.37 8.84
CA LEU A 96 -7.27 -1.36 10.05
C LEU A 96 -7.18 0.01 10.69
N PHE A 97 -8.33 0.58 11.03
CA PHE A 97 -8.41 1.88 11.68
C PHE A 97 -8.78 1.76 13.16
N ALA A 98 -8.43 2.77 13.94
CA ALA A 98 -8.70 2.85 15.37
C ALA A 98 -10.20 2.93 15.70
N ASP A 99 -11.02 3.40 14.76
CA ASP A 99 -12.48 3.40 14.86
C ASP A 99 -13.12 2.03 14.59
N GLY A 100 -12.30 1.01 14.30
CA GLY A 100 -12.72 -0.35 13.99
C GLY A 100 -13.14 -0.57 12.54
N THR A 101 -13.11 0.47 11.70
CA THR A 101 -13.36 0.34 10.27
C THR A 101 -12.16 -0.24 9.54
N GLN A 102 -12.39 -0.74 8.32
CA GLN A 102 -11.34 -1.28 7.47
C GLN A 102 -11.49 -0.76 6.05
N ALA A 103 -10.37 -0.52 5.37
CA ALA A 103 -10.36 -0.15 3.96
C ALA A 103 -9.48 -1.11 3.14
N GLU A 104 -9.94 -1.45 1.94
CA GLU A 104 -9.14 -2.20 0.99
C GLU A 104 -7.98 -1.34 0.48
N PHE A 105 -6.79 -1.93 0.42
CA PHE A 105 -5.55 -1.27 0.05
C PHE A 105 -4.72 -2.17 -0.88
N THR A 106 -4.55 -1.68 -2.11
CA THR A 106 -3.67 -2.31 -3.11
C THR A 106 -2.33 -1.58 -3.13
N THR A 107 -1.31 -2.17 -2.51
CA THR A 107 0.07 -1.65 -2.46
C THR A 107 0.61 -1.38 -3.86
N ASP A 108 0.40 -2.28 -4.82
CA ASP A 108 0.84 -2.13 -6.20
C ASP A 108 0.34 -0.83 -6.87
N LYS A 109 -0.94 -0.50 -6.66
CA LYS A 109 -1.56 0.71 -7.23
C LYS A 109 -1.00 1.95 -6.55
N ALA A 110 -0.86 1.91 -5.23
CA ALA A 110 -0.37 3.03 -4.44
C ALA A 110 1.08 3.40 -4.78
N ILE A 111 1.97 2.40 -4.80
CA ILE A 111 3.38 2.57 -5.16
C ILE A 111 3.50 3.13 -6.59
N LYS A 112 2.69 2.64 -7.53
CA LYS A 112 2.68 3.14 -8.92
C LYS A 112 2.29 4.61 -9.02
N GLU A 113 1.28 5.03 -8.25
CA GLU A 113 0.83 6.42 -8.23
C GLU A 113 1.90 7.32 -7.59
N ILE A 114 2.47 6.91 -6.45
CA ILE A 114 3.57 7.61 -5.78
C ILE A 114 4.75 7.79 -6.73
N ALA A 115 5.19 6.72 -7.40
CA ALA A 115 6.25 6.76 -8.41
C ALA A 115 5.99 7.80 -9.52
N SER A 116 4.72 7.90 -9.93
CA SER A 116 4.30 8.78 -11.02
C SER A 116 4.22 10.24 -10.59
N LYS A 117 3.94 10.51 -9.31
CA LYS A 117 3.96 11.85 -8.71
C LYS A 117 5.36 12.32 -8.34
N GLN A 118 6.23 11.43 -7.84
CA GLN A 118 7.64 11.73 -7.53
C GLN A 118 8.47 11.97 -8.80
N ASN A 119 8.18 11.25 -9.87
CA ASN A 119 8.85 11.39 -11.16
C ASN A 119 7.84 11.80 -12.25
N PRO A 120 7.33 13.06 -12.20
CA PRO A 120 6.47 13.58 -13.24
C PRO A 120 7.29 13.70 -14.53
N ARG A 121 6.80 13.09 -15.61
CA ARG A 121 7.38 13.26 -16.95
C ARG A 121 6.80 14.49 -17.62
#